data_AF-A0A432TN94-F1
#
_entry.id   AF-A0A432TN94-F1
#
_cell.length_a   1.000
_cell.length_b   1.000
_cell.length_c   1.000
_cell.angle_alpha   90.00
_cell.angle_beta   90.00
_cell.angle_gamma   90.00
#
_symmetry.space_group_name_H-M   'P 1'
#
loop_
_entity.id
_entity.type
_entity.pdbx_description
1 polymer ?
#
loop_
_entity_poly.entity_id
_entity_poly.type
_entity_poly.pdbx_seq_one_letter_code
_entity_poly.pdbx_strand_id
1 'polypeptide(L)'
;MNTQLTVRELLEPLQTVIGVVEKKQTLPILSHVLIQLKNNQLTLTTTDMEIELRASHPINTQEEISFTIYAKDLIDIIRKLPEETIIQFIIEESK
;
A
#
# COMPACT_ATOMS: atom_id res chain seq x y z
N MET A 1 -7.06 11.78 -7.92
CA MET A 1 -5.70 11.37 -8.32
C MET A 1 -5.73 9.87 -8.61
N ASN A 2 -5.15 9.40 -9.70
CA ASN A 2 -5.25 7.99 -10.10
C ASN A 2 -3.85 7.41 -10.27
N THR A 3 -3.69 6.11 -10.02
CA THR A 3 -2.44 5.40 -10.32
C THR A 3 -2.68 3.94 -10.61
N GLN A 4 -1.73 3.29 -11.26
CA GLN A 4 -1.79 1.88 -11.66
C GLN A 4 -0.55 1.15 -11.18
N LEU A 5 -0.76 -0.01 -10.57
CA LEU A 5 0.31 -0.88 -10.08
C LEU A 5 -0.06 -2.33 -10.36
N THR A 6 0.92 -3.16 -10.63
CA THR A 6 0.73 -4.61 -10.75
C THR A 6 0.63 -5.27 -9.38
N VAL A 7 -0.04 -6.41 -9.32
CA VAL A 7 -0.06 -7.28 -8.12
C VAL A 7 1.37 -7.61 -7.70
N ARG A 8 2.26 -7.90 -8.65
CA ARG A 8 3.68 -8.15 -8.39
C ARG A 8 4.38 -7.00 -7.67
N GLU A 9 4.23 -5.77 -8.15
CA GLU A 9 4.86 -4.58 -7.56
C GLU A 9 4.36 -4.32 -6.13
N LEU A 10 3.11 -4.69 -5.83
CA LEU A 10 2.50 -4.49 -4.52
C LEU A 10 2.78 -5.63 -3.53
N LEU A 11 2.79 -6.89 -3.99
CA LEU A 11 2.71 -8.06 -3.12
C LEU A 11 3.92 -8.20 -2.20
N GLU A 12 5.13 -8.10 -2.75
CA GLU A 12 6.38 -8.24 -2.00
C GLU A 12 6.55 -7.15 -0.90
N PRO A 13 6.48 -5.84 -1.22
CA PRO A 13 6.61 -4.81 -0.19
C PRO A 13 5.46 -4.87 0.81
N LEU A 14 4.24 -5.24 0.38
CA LEU A 14 3.09 -5.32 1.27
C LEU A 14 3.24 -6.44 2.28
N GLN A 15 3.71 -7.63 1.85
CA GLN A 15 4.01 -8.75 2.76
C GLN A 15 5.07 -8.39 3.79
N THR A 16 6.02 -7.53 3.43
CA THR A 16 7.08 -7.07 4.34
C THR A 16 6.53 -6.20 5.45
N VAL A 17 5.63 -5.26 5.13
CA VAL A 17 5.14 -4.29 6.12
C VAL A 17 3.90 -4.77 6.89
N ILE A 18 3.12 -5.72 6.36
CA ILE A 18 1.84 -6.14 6.96
C ILE A 18 1.94 -6.74 8.38
N GLY A 19 3.14 -7.16 8.79
CA GLY A 19 3.38 -7.81 10.08
C GLY A 19 3.06 -6.94 11.30
N VAL A 20 3.24 -5.63 11.19
CA VAL A 20 2.96 -4.66 12.27
C VAL A 20 1.48 -4.27 12.32
N VAL A 21 0.70 -4.59 11.29
CA VAL A 21 -0.72 -4.25 11.24
C VAL A 21 -1.54 -5.27 12.05
N GLU A 22 -1.96 -4.86 13.25
CA GLU A 22 -2.83 -5.64 14.11
C GLU A 22 -4.31 -5.58 13.72
N LYS A 23 -5.09 -6.58 14.16
CA LYS A 23 -6.52 -6.73 13.84
C LYS A 23 -7.44 -5.82 14.67
N LYS A 24 -6.96 -5.36 15.84
CA LYS A 24 -7.73 -4.52 16.78
C LYS A 24 -6.87 -3.34 17.20
N GLN A 25 -6.87 -2.31 16.37
CA GLN A 25 -6.24 -1.04 16.70
C GLN A 25 -7.25 -0.10 17.37
N THR A 26 -6.85 0.58 18.44
CA THR A 26 -7.65 1.65 19.06
C THR A 26 -7.82 2.83 18.11
N LEU A 27 -6.79 3.09 17.28
CA LEU A 27 -6.80 4.12 16.25
C LEU A 27 -6.99 3.49 14.87
N PRO A 28 -8.14 3.71 14.18
CA PRO A 28 -8.43 3.06 12.90
C PRO A 28 -7.35 3.26 11.82
N ILE A 29 -6.71 4.43 11.79
CA ILE A 29 -5.66 4.75 10.81
C ILE A 29 -4.45 3.81 10.89
N LEU A 30 -4.17 3.20 12.05
CA LEU A 30 -3.08 2.23 12.21
C LEU A 30 -3.39 0.86 11.60
N SER A 31 -4.64 0.64 11.14
CA SER A 31 -5.03 -0.53 10.34
C SER A 31 -4.75 -0.33 8.84
N HIS A 32 -4.28 0.86 8.46
CA HIS A 32 -4.00 1.21 7.07
C HIS A 32 -2.51 1.01 6.74
N VAL A 33 -2.24 0.82 5.46
CA VAL A 33 -0.92 0.98 4.86
C VAL A 33 -0.88 2.33 4.15
N LEU A 34 0.19 3.08 4.39
CA LEU A 34 0.52 4.26 3.60
C LEU A 34 1.21 3.81 2.31
N ILE A 35 0.62 4.17 1.18
CA ILE A 35 1.14 3.94 -0.17
C ILE A 35 1.67 5.27 -0.68
N GLN A 36 2.94 5.31 -1.08
CA GLN A 36 3.59 6.48 -1.66
C GLN A 36 4.29 6.10 -2.95
N LEU A 37 3.97 6.81 -4.03
CA LEU A 37 4.72 6.78 -5.27
C LEU A 37 5.46 8.10 -5.36
N LYS A 38 6.79 8.05 -5.44
CA LYS A 38 7.65 9.23 -5.55
C LYS A 38 8.99 8.83 -6.12
N ASN A 39 9.59 9.66 -6.99
CA ASN A 39 10.92 9.42 -7.56
C ASN A 39 11.08 8.00 -8.17
N ASN A 40 10.10 7.53 -8.95
CA ASN A 40 10.10 6.18 -9.53
C ASN A 40 10.19 5.04 -8.49
N GLN A 41 9.69 5.27 -7.28
CA GLN A 41 9.71 4.31 -6.20
C GLN A 41 8.34 4.23 -5.53
N LEU A 42 7.81 3.00 -5.42
CA LEU A 42 6.71 2.65 -4.55
C LEU A 42 7.28 2.46 -3.15
N THR A 43 6.72 3.10 -2.15
CA THR A 43 7.04 2.90 -0.75
C THR A 43 5.78 2.61 0.04
N LEU A 44 5.78 1.49 0.74
CA LEU A 44 4.72 1.07 1.64
C LEU A 44 5.18 1.26 3.09
N THR A 45 4.34 1.84 3.92
CA THR A 45 4.66 2.10 5.34
C THR A 45 3.49 1.70 6.23
N THR A 46 3.79 1.04 7.34
CA THR A 46 2.82 0.68 8.40
C THR A 46 3.45 0.91 9.77
N THR A 47 2.64 1.25 10.77
CA THR A 47 3.14 1.46 12.13
C THR A 47 2.06 1.14 13.18
N ASP A 48 2.51 0.73 14.36
CA ASP A 48 1.71 0.60 15.59
C ASP A 48 2.06 1.66 16.65
N MET A 49 2.79 2.72 16.24
CA MET A 49 3.38 3.78 17.08
C MET A 49 4.63 3.40 17.88
N GLU A 50 4.99 2.13 17.96
CA GLU A 50 6.23 1.67 18.60
C GLU A 50 7.26 1.28 17.53
N ILE A 51 6.79 0.62 16.47
CA ILE A 51 7.57 0.13 15.35
C ILE A 51 6.99 0.70 14.04
N GLU A 52 7.88 1.15 13.15
CA GLU A 52 7.55 1.46 11.75
C GLU A 52 8.24 0.43 10.85
N LEU A 53 7.49 -0.18 9.95
CA LEU A 53 8.03 -0.94 8.83
C LEU A 53 7.83 -0.18 7.54
N ARG A 54 8.90 -0.13 6.75
CA ARG A 54 8.93 0.47 5.42
C ARG A 54 9.55 -0.49 4.42
N ALA A 55 8.88 -0.68 3.30
CA ALA A 55 9.40 -1.44 2.18
C ALA A 55 9.25 -0.62 0.89
N SER A 56 10.25 -0.71 0.02
CA SER A 56 10.28 0.05 -1.22
C SER A 56 10.50 -0.87 -2.42
N HIS A 57 9.81 -0.58 -3.52
CA HIS A 57 9.91 -1.31 -4.77
C HIS A 57 10.10 -0.30 -5.92
N PRO A 58 11.07 -0.50 -6.83
CA PRO A 58 11.22 0.35 -8.02
C PRO A 58 9.99 0.22 -8.92
N ILE A 59 9.49 1.34 -9.43
CA ILE A 59 8.33 1.37 -10.34
C ILE A 59 8.60 2.28 -11.54
N ASN A 60 7.97 1.99 -12.67
CA ASN A 60 8.14 2.79 -13.89
C ASN A 60 7.01 3.82 -14.06
N THR A 61 6.88 4.74 -13.11
CA THR A 61 5.94 5.85 -13.17
C THR A 61 6.57 7.14 -12.64
N GLN A 62 6.19 8.26 -13.24
CA GLN A 62 6.57 9.62 -12.81
C GLN A 62 5.48 10.25 -11.93
N GLU A 63 4.39 9.54 -11.67
CA GLU A 63 3.32 10.02 -10.80
C GLU A 63 3.81 10.15 -9.35
N GLU A 64 3.57 11.32 -8.76
CA GLU A 64 3.74 11.52 -7.32
C GLU A 64 2.37 11.52 -6.64
N ILE A 65 2.14 10.52 -5.79
CA ILE A 65 0.87 10.37 -5.08
C ILE A 65 1.08 9.65 -3.76
N SER A 66 0.30 10.05 -2.75
CA SER A 66 0.26 9.38 -1.46
C SER A 66 -1.16 9.22 -0.95
N PHE A 67 -1.50 8.04 -0.48
CA PHE A 67 -2.80 7.75 0.11
C PHE A 67 -2.68 6.59 1.09
N THR A 68 -3.74 6.36 1.88
CA THR A 68 -3.80 5.21 2.79
C THR A 68 -4.99 4.32 2.43
N ILE A 69 -4.86 3.03 2.68
CA ILE A 69 -5.93 2.04 2.48
C ILE A 69 -5.82 0.95 3.54
N TYR A 70 -6.93 0.29 3.89
CA TYR A 70 -6.93 -0.84 4.81
C TYR A 70 -5.97 -1.93 4.32
N ALA A 71 -4.94 -2.21 5.12
CA ALA A 71 -3.83 -3.04 4.68
C ALA A 71 -4.25 -4.52 4.54
N LYS A 72 -5.13 -5.00 5.42
CA LYS A 72 -5.64 -6.37 5.40
C LYS A 72 -6.55 -6.62 4.19
N ASP A 73 -7.45 -5.68 3.89
CA ASP A 73 -8.32 -5.78 2.72
C ASP A 73 -7.47 -5.80 1.44
N LEU A 74 -6.47 -4.91 1.35
CA LEU A 74 -5.57 -4.85 0.20
C LEU A 74 -4.81 -6.16 -0.01
N ILE A 75 -4.17 -6.70 1.04
CA ILE A 75 -3.39 -7.94 0.89
C ILE A 75 -4.27 -9.16 0.58
N ASP A 76 -5.48 -9.21 1.14
CA ASP A 76 -6.43 -10.30 0.89
C ASP A 76 -6.97 -10.27 -0.54
N ILE A 77 -7.12 -9.08 -1.14
CA ILE A 77 -7.47 -8.90 -2.55
C ILE A 77 -6.30 -9.32 -3.44
N ILE A 78 -5.11 -8.74 -3.21
CA ILE A 78 -3.92 -8.95 -4.05
C ILE A 78 -3.51 -10.43 -4.09
N ARG A 79 -3.58 -11.14 -2.97
CA ARG A 79 -3.25 -12.58 -2.89
C ARG A 79 -4.16 -13.50 -3.72
N LYS A 80 -5.35 -13.02 -4.11
CA LYS A 80 -6.32 -13.79 -4.91
C LYS A 80 -6.22 -13.51 -6.41
N LEU A 81 -5.36 -12.57 -6.81
CA LEU A 81 -5.20 -12.14 -8.19
C LEU A 81 -3.89 -12.66 -8.78
N PRO A 82 -3.83 -12.96 -10.09
CA PRO A 82 -2.58 -13.24 -10.78
C PRO A 82 -1.58 -12.08 -10.68
N GLU A 83 -0.28 -12.38 -10.64
CA GLU A 83 0.79 -11.38 -10.44
C GLU A 83 0.82 -10.26 -11.48
N GLU A 84 0.45 -10.56 -12.72
CA GLU A 84 0.41 -9.61 -13.84
C GLU A 84 -0.88 -8.79 -13.90
N THR A 85 -1.78 -8.94 -12.92
CA THR A 85 -3.01 -8.15 -12.85
C THR A 85 -2.67 -6.70 -12.52
N ILE A 86 -3.17 -5.78 -13.34
CA ILE A 86 -3.06 -4.33 -13.10
C ILE A 86 -4.20 -3.90 -12.18
N ILE A 87 -3.85 -3.28 -11.06
CA ILE A 87 -4.76 -2.66 -10.10
C ILE A 87 -4.74 -1.16 -10.34
N GLN A 88 -5.92 -0.60 -10.63
CA GLN A 88 -6.12 0.82 -10.76
C GLN A 88 -6.68 1.40 -9.46
N PHE A 89 -5.97 2.36 -8.88
CA PHE A 89 -6.42 3.16 -7.76
C PHE A 89 -7.00 4.47 -8.29
N ILE A 90 -8.24 4.77 -7.89
CA ILE A 90 -8.94 6.02 -8.21
C ILE A 90 -9.21 6.71 -6.87
N ILE A 91 -8.55 7.82 -6.63
CA ILE A 91 -8.70 8.61 -5.39
C ILE A 91 -9.50 9.85 -5.73
N GLU A 92 -10.71 9.91 -5.21
CA GLU A 92 -11.57 11.08 -5.30
C GLU A 92 -11.37 11.94 -4.05
N GLU A 93 -11.10 13.23 -4.23
CA GLU A 93 -11.11 14.17 -3.11
C GLU A 93 -12.57 14.35 -2.67
N SER A 94 -12.91 13.83 -1.50
CA SER A 94 -14.17 14.18 -0.86
C SER A 94 -14.08 15.63 -0.42
N LYS A 95 -14.92 16.48 -1.03
CA LYS A 95 -15.20 17.83 -0.51
C LYS A 95 -15.79 17.80 0.88
#